data_AF-A0A0J8GSQ9-F1
#
_entry.id   AF-A0A0J8GSQ9-F1
#
_cell.length_a   1.000
_cell.length_b   1.000
_cell.length_c   1.000
_cell.angle_alpha   90.00
_cell.angle_beta   90.00
_cell.angle_gamma   90.00
#
_symmetry.space_group_name_H-M   'P 1'
#
loop_
_entity.id
_entity.type
_entity.pdbx_description
1 polymer ?
#
loop_
_entity_poly.entity_id
_entity_poly.type
_entity_poly.pdbx_seq_one_letter_code
_entity_poly.pdbx_strand_id
1 'polypeptide(L)'
;MDLTLVGLLWLGLSIGALHALDADHVMAMSTLVADRLKIKKVVFYCLKWGVGHGGILLILGSLLMSFELQLDEYWTGLAEQAVGIVLIILGGALIWKLKSEKIKLVFHKHGSKSHMHFVYRSELTTENETTPSLVHEHKPLIIGLLHGLAGSAPVMALLPAMMTQTSHHGLSYLIAFSLGCLFSMAVFGFVFGLFQQKLIKFNTKLFDLFRFITGLTSISLGVYWVA
;
A
#
# COMPACT_ATOMS: atom_id res chain seq x y z
N MET A 1 23.47 8.18 -25.92
CA MET A 1 23.15 8.24 -24.47
C MET A 1 24.41 7.89 -23.75
N ASP A 2 24.92 8.76 -22.88
CA ASP A 2 26.17 8.51 -22.16
C ASP A 2 26.04 7.25 -21.27
N LEU A 3 27.08 6.42 -21.23
CA LEU A 3 27.09 5.17 -20.46
C LEU A 3 26.82 5.43 -18.97
N THR A 4 27.24 6.60 -18.48
CA THR A 4 26.98 7.10 -17.13
C THR A 4 25.49 7.35 -16.88
N LEU A 5 24.78 7.96 -17.83
CA LEU A 5 23.33 8.17 -17.74
C LEU A 5 22.57 6.84 -17.77
N VAL A 6 22.96 5.92 -18.66
CA VAL A 6 22.36 4.58 -18.72
C VAL A 6 22.48 3.88 -17.36
N GLY A 7 23.69 3.90 -16.77
CA GLY A 7 23.94 3.31 -15.45
C GLY A 7 23.11 3.98 -14.35
N LEU A 8 23.00 5.31 -14.37
CA LEU A 8 22.19 6.07 -13.41
C LEU A 8 20.71 5.71 -13.50
N LEU A 9 20.15 5.55 -14.70
CA LEU A 9 18.75 5.16 -14.88
C LEU A 9 18.48 3.75 -14.37
N TRP A 10 19.38 2.80 -14.65
CA TRP A 10 19.27 1.44 -14.12
C TRP A 10 19.41 1.40 -12.61
N LEU A 11 20.31 2.21 -12.04
CA LEU A 11 20.43 2.35 -10.59
C LEU A 11 19.12 2.86 -9.99
N GLY A 12 18.58 3.97 -10.52
CA GLY A 12 17.32 4.53 -10.04
C GLY A 12 16.19 3.51 -10.11
N LEU A 13 16.02 2.85 -11.26
CA LEU A 13 14.99 1.81 -11.43
C LEU A 13 15.16 0.66 -10.44
N SER A 14 16.39 0.19 -10.21
CA SER A 14 16.67 -0.93 -9.32
C SER A 14 16.47 -0.58 -7.85
N ILE A 15 17.00 0.57 -7.40
CA ILE A 15 16.83 1.03 -6.03
C ILE A 15 15.36 1.35 -5.75
N GLY A 16 14.66 2.01 -6.66
CA GLY A 16 13.22 2.26 -6.53
C GLY A 16 12.41 0.97 -6.47
N ALA A 17 12.74 -0.02 -7.30
CA ALA A 17 12.08 -1.32 -7.26
C ALA A 17 12.29 -2.06 -5.92
N LEU A 18 13.49 -2.00 -5.36
CA LEU A 18 13.82 -2.59 -4.05
C LEU A 18 13.11 -1.85 -2.92
N HIS A 19 13.15 -0.52 -2.93
CA HIS A 19 12.51 0.33 -1.93
C HIS A 19 10.99 0.11 -1.84
N ALA A 20 10.31 -0.07 -2.98
CA ALA A 20 8.89 -0.40 -2.97
C ALA A 20 8.55 -1.74 -2.26
N LEU A 21 9.54 -2.59 -2.01
CA LEU A 21 9.40 -3.85 -1.26
C LEU A 21 9.81 -3.74 0.21
N ASP A 22 10.07 -2.53 0.70
CA ASP A 22 10.31 -2.28 2.12
C ASP A 22 9.11 -2.75 2.98
N ALA A 23 9.41 -3.09 4.23
CA ALA A 23 8.48 -3.80 5.10
C ALA A 23 7.19 -3.01 5.36
N ASP A 24 7.29 -1.69 5.51
CA ASP A 24 6.15 -0.79 5.67
C ASP A 24 5.23 -0.81 4.45
N HIS A 25 5.78 -0.72 3.23
CA HIS A 25 5.03 -0.78 1.98
C HIS A 25 4.30 -2.10 1.78
N VAL A 26 5.05 -3.21 1.93
CA VAL A 26 4.50 -4.56 1.79
C VAL A 26 3.39 -4.78 2.82
N MET A 27 3.58 -4.32 4.06
CA MET A 27 2.59 -4.52 5.11
C MET A 27 1.38 -3.62 4.97
N ALA A 28 1.55 -2.36 4.60
CA ALA A 28 0.45 -1.44 4.29
C ALA A 28 -0.43 -2.01 3.17
N MET A 29 0.19 -2.43 2.06
CA MET A 29 -0.54 -2.95 0.91
C MET A 29 -1.16 -4.32 1.17
N SER A 30 -0.44 -5.24 1.82
CA SER A 30 -0.98 -6.55 2.21
C SER A 30 -2.22 -6.41 3.09
N THR A 31 -2.21 -5.44 4.01
CA THR A 31 -3.32 -5.14 4.93
C THR A 31 -4.48 -4.47 4.20
N LEU A 32 -4.20 -3.48 3.36
CA LEU A 32 -5.20 -2.73 2.60
C LEU A 32 -5.96 -3.61 1.60
N VAL A 33 -5.28 -4.57 0.98
CA VAL A 33 -5.86 -5.52 0.00
C VAL A 33 -6.08 -6.92 0.60
N ALA A 34 -6.10 -7.06 1.92
CA ALA A 34 -6.31 -8.33 2.62
C ALA A 34 -7.68 -8.99 2.37
N ASP A 35 -8.59 -8.28 1.71
CA ASP A 35 -9.92 -8.77 1.37
C ASP A 35 -9.91 -9.78 0.21
N ARG A 36 -11.04 -10.48 0.01
CA ARG A 36 -11.25 -11.43 -1.10
C ARG A 36 -11.45 -10.71 -2.44
N LEU A 37 -10.51 -9.85 -2.83
CA LEU A 37 -10.56 -9.07 -4.06
C LEU A 37 -10.15 -9.93 -5.27
N LYS A 38 -10.64 -9.55 -6.46
CA LYS A 38 -10.11 -10.08 -7.72
C LYS A 38 -8.69 -9.54 -7.93
N ILE A 39 -7.78 -10.36 -8.48
CA ILE A 39 -6.37 -9.97 -8.75
C ILE A 39 -6.27 -8.61 -9.44
N LYS A 40 -7.09 -8.37 -10.47
CA LYS A 40 -7.11 -7.08 -11.20
C LYS A 40 -7.32 -5.88 -10.27
N LYS A 41 -8.18 -6.02 -9.25
CA LYS A 41 -8.46 -4.96 -8.28
C LYS A 41 -7.31 -4.78 -7.28
N VAL A 42 -6.63 -5.87 -6.89
CA VAL A 42 -5.42 -5.81 -6.06
C VAL A 42 -4.30 -5.06 -6.79
N VAL A 43 -4.01 -5.44 -8.03
CA VAL A 43 -3.01 -4.77 -8.88
C VAL A 43 -3.37 -3.29 -9.06
N PHE A 44 -4.64 -2.97 -9.33
CA PHE A 44 -5.07 -1.58 -9.49
C PHE A 44 -4.88 -0.75 -8.22
N TYR A 45 -5.12 -1.31 -7.03
CA TYR A 45 -4.86 -0.62 -5.76
C TYR A 45 -3.37 -0.39 -5.54
N CYS A 46 -2.55 -1.40 -5.85
CA CYS A 46 -1.08 -1.32 -5.80
C CYS A 46 -0.54 -0.24 -6.76
N LEU A 47 -1.08 -0.16 -7.97
CA LEU A 47 -0.74 0.88 -8.95
C LEU A 47 -1.16 2.29 -8.47
N LYS A 48 -2.38 2.44 -7.96
CA LYS A 48 -2.84 3.72 -7.40
C LYS A 48 -1.96 4.19 -6.24
N TRP A 49 -1.56 3.27 -5.36
CA TRP A 49 -0.59 3.56 -4.30
C TRP A 49 0.76 3.98 -4.89
N GLY A 50 1.29 3.24 -5.88
CA GLY A 50 2.58 3.55 -6.51
C GLY A 50 2.59 4.89 -7.24
N VAL A 51 1.48 5.28 -7.86
CA VAL A 51 1.30 6.62 -8.47
C VAL A 51 1.32 7.71 -7.41
N GLY A 52 0.69 7.50 -6.26
CA GLY A 52 0.75 8.46 -5.14
C GLY A 52 2.16 8.61 -4.61
N HIS A 53 2.80 7.49 -4.28
CA HIS A 53 4.16 7.45 -3.73
C HIS A 53 5.20 8.05 -4.69
N GLY A 54 5.25 7.59 -5.95
CA GLY A 54 6.15 8.17 -6.95
C GLY A 54 5.80 9.62 -7.29
N GLY A 55 4.51 9.98 -7.29
CA GLY A 55 4.05 11.33 -7.57
C GLY A 55 4.53 12.36 -6.55
N ILE A 56 4.43 12.06 -5.25
CA ILE A 56 4.92 12.98 -4.22
C ILE A 56 6.45 13.09 -4.25
N LEU A 57 7.16 11.98 -4.49
CA LEU A 57 8.62 12.00 -4.64
C LEU A 57 9.06 12.85 -5.83
N LEU A 58 8.37 12.76 -6.96
CA LEU A 58 8.64 13.59 -8.13
C LEU A 58 8.40 15.08 -7.84
N ILE A 59 7.27 15.42 -7.21
CA ILE A 59 6.90 16.80 -6.92
C ILE A 59 7.84 17.40 -5.87
N LEU A 60 7.94 16.75 -4.70
CA LEU A 60 8.75 17.23 -3.59
C LEU A 60 10.23 17.18 -3.95
N GLY A 61 10.68 16.11 -4.61
CA GLY A 61 12.06 15.96 -5.04
C GLY A 61 12.49 17.02 -6.04
N SER A 62 11.66 17.31 -7.04
CA SER A 62 11.92 18.41 -7.99
C SER A 62 11.96 19.78 -7.28
N LEU A 63 11.07 20.01 -6.31
CA LEU A 63 11.05 21.25 -5.52
C LEU A 63 12.34 21.39 -4.69
N LEU A 64 12.70 20.37 -3.92
CA LEU A 64 13.90 20.38 -3.07
C LEU A 64 15.17 20.56 -3.89
N MET A 65 15.28 19.90 -5.05
CA MET A 65 16.40 20.09 -5.97
C MET A 65 16.45 21.49 -6.59
N SER A 66 15.30 22.10 -6.88
CA SER A 66 15.23 23.43 -7.53
C SER A 66 15.59 24.58 -6.58
N PHE A 67 15.30 24.40 -5.29
CA PHE A 67 15.57 25.39 -4.24
C PHE A 67 16.75 25.01 -3.35
N GLU A 68 17.48 23.94 -3.68
CA GLU A 68 18.60 23.39 -2.90
C GLU A 68 18.29 23.19 -1.41
N LEU A 69 17.04 22.81 -1.12
CA LEU A 69 16.53 22.63 0.23
C LEU A 69 16.91 21.25 0.76
N GLN A 70 17.29 21.20 2.04
CA GLN A 70 17.53 19.96 2.76
C GLN A 70 16.36 19.70 3.72
N LEU A 71 15.90 18.45 3.79
CA LEU A 71 14.95 18.03 4.81
C LEU A 71 15.70 17.74 6.09
N ASP A 72 15.37 18.48 7.14
CA ASP A 72 15.89 18.24 8.48
C ASP A 72 15.28 16.96 9.08
N GLU A 73 16.00 16.33 10.01
CA GLU A 73 15.66 15.04 10.64
C GLU A 73 14.30 15.09 11.35
N TYR A 74 13.91 16.27 11.82
CA TYR A 74 12.59 16.51 12.41
C TYR A 74 11.44 16.19 11.43
N TRP A 75 11.54 16.63 10.18
CA TRP A 75 10.46 16.43 9.19
C TRP A 75 10.39 14.99 8.71
N THR A 76 11.54 14.33 8.56
CA THR A 76 11.59 12.90 8.21
C THR A 76 11.05 12.04 9.35
N GLY A 77 11.41 12.34 10.60
CA GLY A 77 10.91 11.62 11.77
C GLY A 77 9.39 11.76 11.94
N LEU A 78 8.83 12.95 11.73
CA LEU A 78 7.37 13.14 11.74
C LEU A 78 6.66 12.34 10.65
N ALA A 79 7.22 12.28 9.45
CA ALA A 79 6.65 11.51 8.35
C ALA A 79 6.69 9.99 8.64
N GLU A 80 7.80 9.50 9.19
CA GLU A 80 7.96 8.11 9.65
C GLU A 80 6.94 7.73 10.74
N GLN A 81 6.76 8.58 11.74
CA GLN A 81 5.73 8.38 12.77
C GLN A 81 4.32 8.36 12.17
N ALA A 82 4.03 9.24 11.20
CA ALA A 82 2.74 9.25 10.52
C ALA A 82 2.47 7.94 9.77
N VAL A 83 3.48 7.37 9.09
CA VAL A 83 3.38 6.04 8.47
C VAL A 83 3.15 4.96 9.52
N GLY A 84 3.87 5.00 10.65
CA GLY A 84 3.65 4.07 11.75
C GLY A 84 2.21 4.08 12.27
N ILE A 85 1.63 5.27 12.44
CA ILE A 85 0.20 5.44 12.80
C ILE A 85 -0.72 4.83 11.72
N VAL A 86 -0.43 5.07 10.44
CA VAL A 86 -1.20 4.48 9.33
C VAL A 86 -1.17 2.95 9.39
N LEU A 87 -0.01 2.33 9.66
CA LEU A 87 0.12 0.88 9.82
C LEU A 87 -0.72 0.35 10.99
N ILE A 88 -0.69 1.03 12.15
CA ILE A 88 -1.52 0.67 13.31
C ILE A 88 -3.01 0.72 12.94
N ILE A 89 -3.45 1.79 12.28
CA ILE A 89 -4.86 1.97 11.88
C ILE A 89 -5.29 0.88 10.88
N LEU A 90 -4.48 0.63 9.85
CA LEU A 90 -4.79 -0.39 8.83
C LEU A 90 -4.87 -1.78 9.45
N GLY A 91 -3.89 -2.16 10.27
CA GLY A 91 -3.86 -3.47 10.92
C GLY A 91 -5.02 -3.64 11.92
N GLY A 92 -5.32 -2.61 12.70
CA GLY A 92 -6.45 -2.58 13.61
C GLY A 92 -7.79 -2.70 12.88
N ALA A 93 -7.96 -1.96 11.78
CA ALA A 93 -9.15 -2.03 10.94
C ALA A 93 -9.34 -3.42 10.33
N LEU A 94 -8.26 -4.08 9.89
CA LEU A 94 -8.31 -5.45 9.37
C LEU A 94 -8.74 -6.45 10.46
N ILE A 95 -8.15 -6.38 11.66
CA ILE A 95 -8.51 -7.28 12.77
C ILE A 95 -9.96 -7.05 13.20
N TRP A 96 -10.40 -5.79 13.32
CA TRP A 96 -11.78 -5.48 13.65
C TRP A 96 -12.72 -6.06 12.59
N LYS A 97 -12.41 -5.85 11.31
CA LYS A 97 -13.20 -6.41 10.21
C LYS A 97 -13.32 -7.93 10.30
N LEU A 98 -12.22 -8.65 10.58
CA LEU A 98 -12.23 -10.10 10.77
C LEU A 98 -13.14 -10.56 11.93
N LYS A 99 -13.18 -9.80 13.02
CA LYS A 99 -14.09 -10.09 14.16
C LYS A 99 -15.55 -9.86 13.77
N SER A 100 -15.85 -8.75 13.09
CA SER A 100 -17.20 -8.41 12.64
C SER A 100 -17.71 -9.34 11.55
N GLU A 101 -16.84 -9.88 10.68
CA GLU A 101 -17.20 -10.89 9.67
C GLU A 101 -17.65 -12.21 10.30
N LYS A 102 -17.16 -12.55 11.50
CA LYS A 102 -17.58 -13.73 12.27
C LYS A 102 -18.92 -13.53 12.99
N ILE A 103 -19.42 -12.30 13.11
CA ILE A 103 -20.62 -11.95 13.88
C ILE A 103 -21.64 -11.27 12.95
N LYS A 104 -22.54 -12.07 12.33
CA LYS A 104 -23.78 -11.55 11.74
C LYS A 104 -24.98 -12.36 12.20
N LEU A 105 -25.81 -11.73 13.04
CA LEU A 105 -27.17 -12.18 13.36
C LEU A 105 -28.09 -11.70 12.24
N VAL A 106 -28.69 -12.64 11.50
CA VAL A 106 -29.71 -12.33 10.49
C VAL A 106 -31.06 -12.77 11.05
N PHE A 107 -31.97 -11.81 11.22
CA PHE A 107 -33.33 -12.07 11.69
C PHE A 107 -34.25 -12.27 10.48
N HIS A 108 -34.86 -13.46 10.37
CA HIS A 108 -35.93 -13.71 9.40
C HIS A 108 -37.26 -13.86 10.13
N LYS A 109 -38.32 -13.30 9.54
CA LYS A 109 -39.69 -13.42 10.05
C LYS A 109 -40.51 -14.16 8.99
N HIS A 110 -40.85 -15.42 9.26
CA HIS A 110 -41.79 -16.18 8.43
C HIS A 110 -43.15 -16.20 9.13
N GLY A 111 -44.10 -15.41 8.63
CA GLY A 111 -45.44 -15.30 9.22
C GLY A 111 -45.42 -14.87 10.69
N SER A 112 -46.04 -15.65 11.58
CA SER A 112 -46.17 -15.36 13.02
C SER A 112 -45.08 -15.97 13.92
N LYS A 113 -44.02 -16.58 13.37
CA LYS A 113 -42.91 -17.14 14.17
C LYS A 113 -41.55 -16.60 13.70
N SER A 114 -40.84 -15.97 14.63
CA SER A 114 -39.45 -15.49 14.45
C SER A 114 -38.50 -16.59 14.89
N HIS A 115 -37.55 -16.96 14.05
CA HIS A 115 -36.49 -17.89 14.42
C HIS A 115 -35.12 -17.41 13.92
N MET A 116 -34.07 -17.87 14.59
CA MET A 116 -32.67 -17.47 14.41
C MET A 116 -31.91 -18.57 13.69
N HIS A 117 -31.26 -18.24 12.57
CA HIS A 117 -30.30 -19.14 11.91
C HIS A 117 -28.97 -18.43 11.65
N PHE A 118 -27.87 -19.16 11.80
CA PHE A 118 -26.53 -18.72 11.45
C PHE A 118 -26.33 -18.87 9.94
N VAL A 119 -26.41 -17.78 9.17
CA VAL A 119 -26.19 -17.82 7.71
C VAL A 119 -24.85 -17.17 7.36
N TYR A 120 -23.96 -17.97 6.78
CA TYR A 120 -22.66 -17.55 6.24
C TYR A 120 -22.89 -16.85 4.89
N ARG A 121 -22.33 -15.65 4.68
CA ARG A 121 -22.55 -14.81 3.47
C ARG A 121 -21.90 -15.36 2.18
N SER A 122 -21.86 -16.67 1.98
CA SER A 122 -21.40 -17.26 0.72
C SER A 122 -22.50 -17.32 -0.35
N GLU A 123 -23.75 -16.96 -0.04
CA GLU A 123 -24.91 -17.15 -0.95
C GLU A 123 -25.71 -15.87 -1.25
N LEU A 124 -25.14 -14.66 -1.04
CA LEU A 124 -25.75 -13.42 -1.54
C LEU A 124 -25.12 -13.02 -2.87
N THR A 125 -25.39 -13.82 -3.91
CA THR A 125 -25.45 -13.34 -5.29
C THR A 125 -26.82 -12.74 -5.52
N THR A 126 -27.01 -11.47 -5.17
CA THR A 126 -28.09 -10.66 -5.75
C THR A 126 -27.55 -9.27 -6.03
N GLU A 127 -27.71 -8.89 -7.30
CA GLU A 127 -27.58 -7.55 -7.84
C GLU A 127 -28.27 -6.49 -6.96
N ASN A 128 -27.78 -5.25 -7.07
CA ASN A 128 -28.36 -4.02 -6.52
C ASN A 128 -28.23 -3.75 -5.01
N GLU A 129 -27.01 -3.36 -4.59
CA GLU A 129 -26.88 -2.27 -3.61
C GLU A 129 -26.01 -1.16 -4.19
N THR A 130 -26.67 -0.17 -4.79
CA THR A 130 -26.16 1.16 -5.14
C THR A 130 -25.95 1.97 -3.86
N THR A 131 -24.83 1.75 -3.19
CA THR A 131 -24.24 2.80 -2.33
C THR A 131 -23.10 3.44 -3.13
N PRO A 132 -23.08 4.77 -3.31
CA PRO A 132 -22.12 5.41 -4.20
C PRO A 132 -20.70 5.19 -3.70
N SER A 133 -19.95 4.38 -4.45
CA SER A 133 -18.62 3.85 -4.18
C SER A 133 -17.48 4.86 -4.34
N LEU A 134 -17.78 6.16 -4.40
CA LEU A 134 -16.82 7.22 -4.69
C LEU A 134 -15.82 7.46 -3.54
N VAL A 135 -16.15 7.12 -2.30
CA VAL A 135 -15.30 7.42 -1.11
C VAL A 135 -14.16 6.42 -0.91
N HIS A 136 -14.11 5.30 -1.65
CA HIS A 136 -13.13 4.21 -1.41
C HIS A 136 -12.04 4.07 -2.47
N GLU A 137 -12.10 4.83 -3.57
CA GLU A 137 -11.12 4.70 -4.66
C GLU A 137 -9.80 5.47 -4.45
N HIS A 138 -9.78 6.47 -3.56
CA HIS A 138 -8.62 7.34 -3.34
C HIS A 138 -7.74 6.89 -2.17
N LYS A 139 -8.21 5.96 -1.33
CA LYS A 139 -7.45 5.48 -0.16
C LYS A 139 -6.03 4.99 -0.52
N PRO A 140 -5.84 4.13 -1.54
CA PRO A 140 -4.48 3.67 -1.88
C PRO A 140 -3.58 4.82 -2.33
N LEU A 141 -4.11 5.76 -3.11
CA LEU A 141 -3.38 6.94 -3.57
C LEU A 141 -2.91 7.80 -2.40
N ILE A 142 -3.79 8.12 -1.45
CA ILE A 142 -3.47 8.94 -0.27
C ILE A 142 -2.44 8.24 0.62
N ILE A 143 -2.60 6.93 0.85
CA ILE A 143 -1.63 6.15 1.61
C ILE A 143 -0.26 6.16 0.90
N GLY A 144 -0.25 6.06 -0.43
CA GLY A 144 0.96 6.17 -1.25
C GLY A 144 1.63 7.54 -1.12
N LEU A 145 0.87 8.62 -1.23
CA LEU A 145 1.36 9.99 -1.01
C LEU A 145 1.98 10.13 0.39
N LEU A 146 1.33 9.60 1.43
CA LEU A 146 1.86 9.66 2.80
C LEU A 146 3.16 8.85 2.94
N HIS A 147 3.23 7.65 2.38
CA HIS A 147 4.45 6.84 2.44
C HIS A 147 5.59 7.45 1.63
N GLY A 148 5.31 8.13 0.52
CA GLY A 148 6.36 8.79 -0.27
C GLY A 148 6.98 10.01 0.42
N LEU A 149 6.33 10.56 1.45
CA LEU A 149 6.92 11.60 2.31
C LEU A 149 7.81 11.02 3.41
N ALA A 150 7.63 9.75 3.74
CA ALA A 150 8.20 9.10 4.90
C ALA A 150 9.27 8.08 4.52
N GLY A 151 10.09 7.71 5.50
CA GLY A 151 11.11 6.68 5.37
C GLY A 151 12.33 7.10 4.55
N SER A 152 13.10 6.11 4.11
CA SER A 152 14.34 6.29 3.36
C SER A 152 14.13 6.75 1.91
N ALA A 153 12.87 6.83 1.44
CA ALA A 153 12.50 7.15 0.06
C ALA A 153 13.09 8.47 -0.44
N PRO A 154 12.89 9.61 0.27
CA PRO A 154 13.40 10.89 -0.20
C PRO A 154 14.93 10.89 -0.22
N VAL A 155 15.57 10.23 0.74
CA VAL A 155 17.04 10.14 0.82
C VAL A 155 17.60 9.32 -0.35
N MET A 156 17.06 8.13 -0.60
CA MET A 156 17.50 7.26 -1.70
C MET A 156 17.17 7.82 -3.09
N ALA A 157 16.09 8.58 -3.20
CA ALA A 157 15.66 9.23 -4.43
C ALA A 157 16.42 10.55 -4.70
N LEU A 158 16.79 11.30 -3.67
CA LEU A 158 17.37 12.64 -3.83
C LEU A 158 18.88 12.69 -3.73
N LEU A 159 19.52 11.88 -2.87
CA LEU A 159 20.98 11.95 -2.73
C LEU A 159 21.70 11.70 -4.07
N PRO A 160 21.42 10.61 -4.82
CA PRO A 160 22.09 10.39 -6.10
C PRO A 160 21.72 11.45 -7.14
N ALA A 161 20.48 11.97 -7.09
CA ALA A 161 20.01 13.00 -7.99
C ALA A 161 20.75 14.34 -7.79
N MET A 162 20.97 14.73 -6.53
CA MET A 162 21.68 15.96 -6.15
C MET A 162 23.20 15.87 -6.36
N MET A 163 23.77 14.65 -6.32
CA MET A 163 25.19 14.44 -6.64
C MET A 163 25.50 14.55 -8.14
N THR A 164 24.49 14.58 -9.01
CA THR A 164 24.72 14.81 -10.43
C THR A 164 25.04 16.28 -10.70
N GLN A 165 26.03 16.55 -11.57
CA GLN A 165 26.44 17.92 -11.92
C GLN A 165 25.40 18.66 -12.78
N THR A 166 24.34 17.98 -13.23
CA THR A 166 23.35 18.53 -14.16
C THR A 166 21.93 18.17 -13.71
N SER A 167 21.09 19.18 -13.53
CA SER A 167 19.70 19.05 -13.05
C SER A 167 18.86 18.00 -13.81
N HIS A 168 19.05 17.88 -15.13
CA HIS A 168 18.32 16.92 -15.95
C HIS A 168 18.65 15.44 -15.65
N HIS A 169 19.88 15.13 -15.22
CA HIS A 169 20.27 13.77 -14.83
C HIS A 169 19.63 13.36 -13.49
N GLY A 170 19.58 14.28 -12.52
CA GLY A 170 18.87 14.03 -11.28
C GLY A 170 17.36 13.84 -11.47
N LEU A 171 16.71 14.65 -12.32
CA LEU A 171 15.29 14.47 -12.61
C LEU A 171 15.00 13.13 -13.32
N SER A 172 15.84 12.74 -14.28
CA SER A 172 15.68 11.47 -14.99
C SER A 172 15.95 10.26 -14.09
N TYR A 173 16.89 10.35 -13.14
CA TYR A 173 17.04 9.38 -12.05
C TYR A 173 15.77 9.26 -11.20
N LEU A 174 15.20 10.39 -10.77
CA LEU A 174 13.99 10.41 -9.93
C LEU A 174 12.77 9.80 -10.63
N ILE A 175 12.64 10.04 -11.94
CA ILE A 175 11.63 9.39 -12.79
C ILE A 175 11.89 7.88 -12.86
N ALA A 176 13.12 7.46 -13.10
CA ALA A 176 13.46 6.03 -13.16
C ALA A 176 13.19 5.33 -11.82
N PHE A 177 13.54 5.96 -10.70
CA PHE A 177 13.21 5.49 -9.34
C PHE A 177 11.71 5.29 -9.15
N SER A 178 10.92 6.30 -9.49
CA SER A 178 9.46 6.26 -9.36
C SER A 178 8.82 5.18 -10.24
N LEU A 179 9.35 4.97 -11.45
CA LEU A 179 8.92 3.88 -12.34
C LEU A 179 9.32 2.51 -11.78
N GLY A 180 10.49 2.39 -11.18
CA GLY A 180 10.92 1.19 -10.45
C GLY A 180 9.95 0.83 -9.33
N CYS A 181 9.57 1.81 -8.50
CA CYS A 181 8.58 1.62 -7.44
C CYS A 181 7.23 1.15 -7.99
N LEU A 182 6.73 1.82 -9.04
CA LEU A 182 5.44 1.51 -9.66
C LEU A 182 5.43 0.09 -10.25
N PHE A 183 6.50 -0.28 -10.95
CA PHE A 183 6.66 -1.61 -11.54
C PHE A 183 6.70 -2.70 -10.46
N SER A 184 7.53 -2.51 -9.43
CA SER A 184 7.67 -3.46 -8.33
C SER A 184 6.34 -3.67 -7.60
N MET A 185 5.61 -2.59 -7.32
CA MET A 185 4.32 -2.67 -6.64
C MET A 185 3.23 -3.33 -7.51
N ALA A 186 3.28 -3.16 -8.84
CA ALA A 186 2.41 -3.89 -9.76
C ALA A 186 2.67 -5.40 -9.73
N VAL A 187 3.96 -5.79 -9.75
CA VAL A 187 4.39 -7.19 -9.64
C VAL A 187 3.98 -7.78 -8.29
N PHE A 188 4.24 -7.06 -7.20
CA PHE A 188 3.81 -7.44 -5.86
C PHE A 188 2.29 -7.69 -5.83
N GLY A 189 1.49 -6.73 -6.28
CA GLY A 189 0.02 -6.87 -6.29
C GLY A 189 -0.47 -8.07 -7.10
N PHE A 190 0.19 -8.39 -8.21
CA PHE A 190 -0.15 -9.56 -9.03
C PHE A 190 0.18 -10.87 -8.31
N VAL A 191 1.41 -11.01 -7.81
CA VAL A 191 1.88 -12.21 -7.10
C VAL A 191 1.08 -12.41 -5.80
N PHE A 192 0.89 -11.36 -5.03
CA PHE A 192 0.11 -11.38 -3.79
C PHE A 192 -1.35 -11.75 -4.05
N GLY A 193 -1.96 -11.18 -5.09
CA GLY A 193 -3.32 -11.54 -5.49
C GLY A 193 -3.46 -13.01 -5.88
N LEU A 194 -2.49 -13.58 -6.61
CA LEU A 194 -2.47 -15.02 -6.93
C LEU A 194 -2.35 -15.87 -5.67
N PHE A 195 -1.44 -15.49 -4.77
CA PHE A 195 -1.24 -16.15 -3.48
C PHE A 195 -2.53 -16.17 -2.65
N GLN A 196 -3.19 -15.01 -2.50
CA GLN A 196 -4.47 -14.92 -1.79
C GLN A 196 -5.55 -15.80 -2.42
N GLN A 197 -5.71 -15.77 -3.75
CA GLN A 197 -6.72 -16.59 -4.41
C GLN A 197 -6.47 -18.09 -4.22
N LYS A 198 -5.21 -18.53 -4.28
CA LYS A 198 -4.83 -19.92 -4.01
C LYS A 198 -5.14 -20.29 -2.56
N LEU A 199 -4.82 -19.41 -1.61
CA LEU A 199 -5.05 -19.64 -0.19
C LEU A 199 -6.55 -19.72 0.16
N ILE A 200 -7.37 -18.83 -0.42
CA ILE A 200 -8.83 -18.85 -0.27
C ILE A 200 -9.44 -20.16 -0.79
N LYS A 201 -8.98 -20.65 -1.96
CA LYS A 201 -9.44 -21.92 -2.54
C LYS A 201 -9.00 -23.13 -1.73
N PHE A 202 -7.81 -23.07 -1.13
CA PHE A 202 -7.27 -24.16 -0.32
C PHE A 202 -7.99 -24.29 1.02
N ASN A 203 -8.04 -23.21 1.81
CA ASN A 203 -8.71 -23.22 3.11
C ASN A 203 -9.04 -21.79 3.57
N THR A 204 -10.33 -21.51 3.73
CA THR A 204 -10.83 -20.19 4.16
C THR A 204 -10.40 -19.83 5.58
N LYS A 205 -10.27 -20.80 6.50
CA LYS A 205 -9.78 -20.55 7.87
C LYS A 205 -8.30 -20.20 7.87
N LEU A 206 -7.51 -20.83 7.00
CA LEU A 206 -6.10 -20.50 6.85
C LEU A 206 -5.91 -19.10 6.25
N PHE A 207 -6.78 -18.72 5.30
CA PHE A 207 -6.81 -17.36 4.77
C PHE A 207 -7.18 -16.33 5.86
N ASP A 208 -8.17 -16.62 6.71
CA ASP A 208 -8.53 -15.72 7.82
C ASP A 208 -7.42 -15.63 8.88
N LEU A 209 -6.70 -16.74 9.15
CA LEU A 209 -5.50 -16.73 10.01
C LEU A 209 -4.38 -15.87 9.39
N PHE A 210 -4.13 -16.01 8.09
CA PHE A 210 -3.16 -15.19 7.36
C PHE A 210 -3.51 -13.68 7.44
N ARG A 211 -4.79 -13.31 7.25
CA ARG A 211 -5.25 -11.91 7.41
C ARG A 211 -5.03 -11.43 8.85
N PHE A 212 -5.31 -12.27 9.84
CA PHE A 212 -5.10 -11.92 11.24
C PHE A 212 -3.61 -11.66 11.56
N ILE A 213 -2.73 -12.56 11.12
CA ILE A 213 -1.27 -12.40 11.27
C ILE A 213 -0.80 -11.13 10.55
N THR A 214 -1.28 -10.88 9.32
CA THR A 214 -0.96 -9.67 8.57
C THR A 214 -1.32 -8.40 9.33
N GLY A 215 -2.54 -8.35 9.91
CA GLY A 215 -2.96 -7.21 10.73
C GLY A 215 -2.12 -7.03 11.99
N LEU A 216 -1.76 -8.13 12.66
CA LEU A 216 -0.92 -8.09 13.87
C LEU A 216 0.51 -7.62 13.57
N THR A 217 1.12 -8.13 12.49
CA THR A 217 2.44 -7.68 12.04
C THR A 217 2.42 -6.21 11.63
N SER A 218 1.36 -5.75 10.96
CA SER A 218 1.21 -4.34 10.58
C SER A 218 1.14 -3.43 11.81
N ILE A 219 0.37 -3.80 12.83
CA ILE A 219 0.34 -3.05 14.11
C ILE A 219 1.72 -3.07 14.78
N SER A 220 2.38 -4.22 14.82
CA SER A 220 3.67 -4.37 15.51
C SER A 220 4.75 -3.50 14.88
N LEU A 221 4.83 -3.48 13.54
CA LEU A 221 5.74 -2.58 12.81
C LEU A 221 5.34 -1.12 13.01
N GLY A 222 4.05 -0.80 12.97
CA GLY A 222 3.58 0.56 13.21
C GLY A 222 3.94 1.08 14.61
N VAL A 223 3.83 0.24 15.64
CA VAL A 223 4.29 0.58 17.00
C VAL A 223 5.80 0.79 17.05
N TYR A 224 6.57 -0.06 16.38
CA TYR A 224 8.03 0.09 16.29
C TYR A 224 8.45 1.41 15.63
N TRP A 225 7.71 1.88 14.61
CA TRP A 225 8.00 3.15 13.92
C TRP A 225 7.56 4.40 14.69
N VAL A 226 6.61 4.26 15.62
CA VAL A 226 6.11 5.37 16.44
C VAL A 226 6.91 5.54 17.74
N ALA A 227 7.47 4.45 18.26
CA ALA A 227 8.23 4.39 19.51
C ALA A 227 9.64 4.96 19.37
#